data_AF-A0A378FL45-F1
#
_entry.id   AF-A0A378FL45-F1
#
_cell.length_a   1.000
_cell.length_b   1.000
_cell.length_c   1.000
_cell.angle_alpha   90.00
_cell.angle_beta   90.00
_cell.angle_gamma   90.00
#
_symmetry.space_group_name_H-M   'P 1'
#
loop_
_entity.id
_entity.type
_entity.pdbx_description
1 polymer ?
#
loop_
_entity_poly.entity_id
_entity_poly.type
_entity_poly.pdbx_seq_one_letter_code
_entity_poly.pdbx_strand_id
1 'polypeptide(L)'
;MGKTLVSSAMIDRVVNDLGRKLVEVPVGFKWFVDGLFDGSFGFGGEESAGASFLRFDGTPWSTDKDGIIMCLLAAEITAVTGKNPQEHYNELAERFGAPSYNRLQASATSAQKAALSKLSPEMVSADTLAGIPITARLTAAPGNGRRLAASR
;
A
#
# COMPACT_ATOMS: atom_id res chain seq x y z
N MET A 1 -2.38 9.75 1.77
CA MET A 1 -2.71 8.32 1.91
C MET A 1 -1.42 7.53 1.82
N GLY A 2 -0.99 6.91 2.92
CA GLY A 2 0.20 6.06 2.98
C GLY A 2 -0.13 4.62 2.60
N LYS A 3 0.68 4.01 1.71
CA LYS A 3 0.49 2.65 1.19
C LYS A 3 1.84 1.94 1.05
N THR A 4 1.96 0.69 1.47
CA THR A 4 3.13 -0.15 1.10
C THR A 4 3.05 -0.55 -0.39
N LEU A 5 4.17 -0.54 -1.12
CA LEU A 5 4.14 -0.79 -2.58
C LEU A 5 3.53 -2.14 -3.00
N VAL A 6 3.56 -3.13 -2.12
CA VAL A 6 3.05 -4.48 -2.39
C VAL A 6 1.55 -4.61 -2.11
N SER A 7 0.93 -3.55 -1.56
CA SER A 7 -0.52 -3.47 -1.40
C SER A 7 -1.23 -3.31 -2.75
N SER A 8 -2.50 -3.72 -2.80
CA SER A 8 -3.33 -3.70 -4.01
C SER A 8 -3.33 -2.34 -4.71
N ALA A 9 -3.21 -2.36 -6.05
CA ALA A 9 -3.36 -1.19 -6.91
C ALA A 9 -4.79 -0.61 -6.93
N MET A 10 -5.76 -1.30 -6.32
CA MET A 10 -7.09 -0.74 -6.06
C MET A 10 -6.99 0.54 -5.21
N ILE A 11 -6.03 0.59 -4.27
CA ILE A 11 -5.80 1.77 -3.43
C ILE A 11 -5.42 2.97 -4.30
N ASP A 12 -4.55 2.79 -5.29
CA ASP A 12 -4.10 3.82 -6.21
C ASP A 12 -5.27 4.42 -7.00
N ARG A 13 -6.15 3.55 -7.50
CA ARG A 13 -7.35 3.95 -8.25
C ARG A 13 -8.32 4.75 -7.38
N VAL A 14 -8.59 4.29 -6.16
CA VAL A 14 -9.46 4.98 -5.19
C VAL A 14 -8.87 6.32 -4.77
N VAL A 15 -7.57 6.38 -4.45
CA VAL A 15 -6.92 7.63 -4.02
C VAL A 15 -6.89 8.65 -5.15
N ASN A 16 -6.67 8.20 -6.40
CA ASN A 16 -6.73 9.05 -7.58
C ASN A 16 -8.15 9.57 -7.85
N ASP A 17 -9.17 8.72 -7.76
CA ASP A 17 -10.59 9.09 -7.91
C ASP A 17 -11.02 10.15 -6.89
N LEU A 18 -10.50 10.06 -5.66
CA LEU A 18 -10.71 11.05 -4.59
C LEU A 18 -9.87 12.33 -4.74
N GLY A 19 -9.02 12.44 -5.76
CA GLY A 19 -8.12 13.59 -5.96
C GLY A 19 -7.11 13.80 -4.83
N ARG A 20 -6.73 12.72 -4.13
CA ARG A 20 -5.80 12.77 -2.98
C ARG A 20 -4.40 12.33 -3.36
N LYS A 21 -3.41 12.79 -2.59
CA LYS A 21 -2.02 12.36 -2.74
C LYS A 21 -1.81 10.96 -2.18
N LEU A 22 -1.35 10.05 -3.04
CA LEU A 22 -0.81 8.75 -2.65
C LEU A 22 0.69 8.89 -2.32
N VAL A 23 1.13 8.30 -1.21
CA VAL A 23 2.53 8.21 -0.83
C VAL A 23 2.88 6.75 -0.66
N GLU A 24 3.51 6.18 -1.68
CA GLU A 24 3.92 4.79 -1.70
C GLU A 24 5.30 4.61 -1.06
N VAL A 25 5.41 3.70 -0.10
CA VAL A 25 6.60 3.45 0.71
C VAL A 25 7.01 1.96 0.66
N PRO A 26 8.24 1.59 1.07
CA PRO A 26 8.62 0.19 1.20
C PRO A 26 7.77 -0.56 2.24
N VAL A 27 7.90 -1.89 2.29
CA VAL A 27 7.26 -2.70 3.34
C VAL A 27 7.76 -2.26 4.73
N GLY A 28 6.83 -2.17 5.69
CA GLY A 28 7.09 -1.83 7.09
C GLY A 28 6.34 -0.58 7.55
N PHE A 29 5.49 -0.73 8.57
CA PHE A 29 4.67 0.36 9.13
C PHE A 29 5.47 1.58 9.62
N LYS A 30 6.76 1.40 9.96
CA LYS A 30 7.66 2.48 10.38
C LYS A 30 7.68 3.68 9.44
N TRP A 31 7.39 3.48 8.15
CA TRP A 31 7.35 4.55 7.15
C TRP A 31 6.14 5.48 7.25
N PHE A 32 5.14 5.14 8.06
CA PHE A 32 3.95 5.96 8.29
C PHE A 32 4.00 6.72 9.61
N VAL A 33 4.91 6.38 10.52
CA VAL A 33 4.96 6.93 11.89
C VAL A 33 5.04 8.45 11.88
N ASP A 34 6.04 9.02 11.20
CA ASP A 34 6.25 10.48 11.18
C ASP A 34 5.05 11.20 10.55
N GLY A 35 4.49 10.65 9.46
CA GLY A 35 3.35 11.25 8.78
C GLY A 35 2.04 11.15 9.55
N LEU A 36 1.84 10.09 10.33
CA LEU A 36 0.70 9.98 11.26
C LEU A 36 0.90 10.94 12.44
N PHE A 37 2.13 11.03 12.95
CA PHE A 37 2.48 11.87 14.09
C PHE A 37 2.28 13.36 13.81
N ASP A 38 2.69 13.84 12.63
CA ASP A 38 2.55 15.24 12.22
C ASP A 38 1.22 15.57 11.50
N GLY A 39 0.37 14.56 11.26
CA GLY A 39 -0.94 14.71 10.61
C GLY A 39 -0.89 14.81 9.08
N SER A 40 0.29 14.72 8.45
CA SER A 40 0.41 14.74 6.98
C SER A 40 -0.14 13.48 6.32
N PHE A 41 -0.23 12.35 7.04
CA PHE A 41 -0.91 11.13 6.62
C PHE A 41 -2.23 10.94 7.37
N GLY A 42 -3.35 11.14 6.67
CA GLY A 42 -4.68 10.78 7.16
C GLY A 42 -4.88 9.29 7.44
N PHE A 43 -4.14 8.43 6.73
CA PHE A 43 -4.22 6.96 6.80
C PHE A 43 -2.87 6.37 6.38
N GLY A 44 -2.45 5.29 7.05
CA GLY A 44 -1.32 4.44 6.64
C GLY A 44 -1.68 2.97 6.82
N GLY A 45 -1.38 2.13 5.82
CA GLY A 45 -1.75 0.72 5.85
C GLY A 45 -0.78 -0.21 5.10
N GLU A 46 -0.72 -1.44 5.59
CA GLU A 46 -0.02 -2.59 5.00
C GLU A 46 -1.03 -3.68 4.59
N GLU A 47 -0.74 -4.42 3.54
CA GLU A 47 -1.55 -5.54 3.05
C GLU A 47 -1.65 -6.70 4.05
N SER A 48 -0.75 -6.74 5.04
CA SER A 48 -0.77 -7.70 6.16
C SER A 48 -1.83 -7.39 7.22
N ALA A 49 -2.94 -6.73 6.83
CA ALA A 49 -4.07 -6.34 7.67
C ALA A 49 -3.73 -5.40 8.85
N GLY A 50 -2.74 -4.52 8.67
CA GLY A 50 -2.33 -3.55 9.68
C GLY A 50 -2.47 -2.12 9.19
N ALA A 51 -3.20 -1.26 9.93
CA ALA A 51 -3.39 0.14 9.57
C ALA A 51 -3.62 1.04 10.80
N SER A 52 -3.54 2.36 10.58
CA SER A 52 -3.99 3.39 11.51
C SER A 52 -4.44 4.63 10.72
N PHE A 53 -5.29 5.46 11.33
CA PHE A 53 -5.77 6.73 10.76
C PHE A 53 -5.88 7.82 11.84
N LEU A 54 -5.96 9.08 11.40
CA LEU A 54 -6.04 10.23 12.29
C LEU A 54 -7.41 10.31 12.99
N ARG A 55 -7.45 11.03 14.11
CA ARG A 55 -8.70 11.45 14.74
C ARG A 55 -9.47 12.40 13.82
N PHE A 56 -10.73 12.64 14.16
CA PHE A 56 -11.58 13.59 13.42
C PHE A 56 -10.99 15.01 13.30
N ASP A 57 -10.21 15.46 14.28
CA ASP A 57 -9.55 16.77 14.27
C ASP A 57 -8.20 16.79 13.52
N GLY A 58 -7.78 15.67 12.93
CA GLY A 58 -6.51 15.55 12.21
C GLY A 58 -5.29 15.30 13.09
N THR A 59 -5.45 15.07 14.40
CA THR A 59 -4.33 14.67 15.28
C THR A 59 -4.16 13.14 15.33
N PRO A 60 -2.98 12.60 15.69
CA PRO A 60 -2.77 11.16 15.75
C PRO A 60 -3.65 10.49 16.82
N TRP A 61 -4.29 9.38 16.45
CA TRP A 61 -4.85 8.43 17.42
C TRP A 61 -3.77 7.50 17.96
N SER A 62 -3.18 6.70 17.05
CA SER A 62 -2.05 5.81 17.29
C SER A 62 -1.08 5.94 16.12
N THR A 63 0.21 6.07 16.42
CA THR A 63 1.29 6.04 15.42
C THR A 63 1.84 4.64 15.16
N ASP A 64 1.33 3.62 15.87
CA ASP A 64 1.45 2.21 15.50
C ASP A 64 0.11 1.70 14.95
N LYS A 65 0.10 0.48 14.40
CA LYS A 65 -1.10 -0.20 13.90
C LYS A 65 -2.11 -0.41 15.02
N ASP A 66 -3.36 -0.10 14.75
CA ASP A 66 -4.44 -0.26 15.72
C ASP A 66 -5.60 -1.04 15.09
N GLY A 67 -5.74 -2.31 15.49
CA GLY A 67 -6.81 -3.18 15.00
C GLY A 67 -8.19 -2.84 15.55
N ILE A 68 -8.27 -2.16 16.71
CA ILE A 68 -9.54 -1.81 17.34
C ILE A 68 -10.23 -0.72 16.53
N ILE A 69 -9.52 0.36 16.18
CA ILE A 69 -10.11 1.43 15.36
C ILE A 69 -10.47 0.95 13.96
N MET A 70 -9.73 -0.01 13.40
CA MET A 70 -10.03 -0.57 12.09
C MET A 70 -11.30 -1.45 12.12
N CYS A 71 -11.52 -2.22 13.18
CA CYS A 71 -12.78 -2.95 13.39
C CYS A 71 -13.96 -2.00 13.63
N LEU A 72 -13.78 -0.96 14.44
CA LEU A 72 -14.82 0.05 14.69
C LEU A 72 -15.16 0.83 13.42
N LEU A 73 -14.18 1.15 12.57
CA LEU A 73 -14.40 1.79 11.29
C LEU A 73 -15.27 0.93 10.36
N ALA A 74 -15.08 -0.40 10.35
CA ALA A 74 -15.95 -1.29 9.59
C ALA A 74 -17.42 -1.24 10.06
N ALA A 75 -17.63 -1.17 11.39
CA ALA A 75 -18.95 -0.99 11.97
C ALA A 75 -19.54 0.39 11.62
N GLU A 76 -18.74 1.46 11.68
CA GLU A 76 -19.15 2.81 11.30
C GLU A 76 -19.55 2.90 9.83
N ILE A 77 -18.74 2.35 8.91
CA ILE A 77 -19.07 2.28 7.48
C ILE A 77 -20.44 1.63 7.30
N THR A 78 -20.68 0.50 7.98
CA THR A 78 -21.97 -0.21 7.90
C THR A 78 -23.10 0.64 8.45
N ALA A 79 -22.93 1.24 9.62
CA ALA A 79 -23.96 2.04 10.28
C ALA A 79 -24.32 3.31 9.49
N VAL A 80 -23.34 4.00 8.90
CA VAL A 80 -23.53 5.27 8.21
C VAL A 80 -24.05 5.06 6.79
N THR A 81 -23.59 4.02 6.09
CA THR A 81 -23.92 3.81 4.67
C THR A 81 -25.02 2.78 4.43
N GLY A 82 -25.36 1.97 5.44
CA GLY A 82 -26.27 0.83 5.32
C GLY A 82 -25.68 -0.37 4.58
N LYS A 83 -24.38 -0.34 4.23
CA LYS A 83 -23.68 -1.40 3.50
C LYS A 83 -22.41 -1.80 4.24
N ASN A 84 -22.17 -3.10 4.38
CA ASN A 84 -20.96 -3.61 4.99
C ASN A 84 -19.73 -3.42 4.07
N PRO A 85 -18.49 -3.49 4.59
CA PRO A 85 -17.29 -3.23 3.79
C PRO A 85 -17.10 -4.14 2.56
N GLN A 86 -17.62 -5.37 2.58
CA GLN A 86 -17.54 -6.28 1.42
C GLN A 86 -18.43 -5.79 0.27
N GLU A 87 -19.61 -5.25 0.59
CA GLU A 87 -20.50 -4.66 -0.41
C GLU A 87 -19.84 -3.43 -1.07
N HIS A 88 -19.20 -2.57 -0.28
CA HIS A 88 -18.38 -1.45 -0.80
C HIS A 88 -17.24 -1.93 -1.71
N TYR A 89 -16.56 -3.02 -1.33
CA TYR A 89 -15.50 -3.57 -2.18
C TYR A 89 -16.04 -4.09 -3.51
N ASN A 90 -17.22 -4.71 -3.53
CA ASN A 90 -17.87 -5.15 -4.77
C ASN A 90 -18.13 -3.97 -5.70
N GLU A 91 -18.63 -2.85 -5.18
CA GLU A 91 -18.85 -1.61 -5.96
C GLU A 91 -17.52 -1.03 -6.50
N LEU A 92 -16.44 -1.07 -5.71
CA LEU A 92 -15.11 -0.69 -6.20
C LEU A 92 -14.62 -1.61 -7.32
N ALA A 93 -14.86 -2.92 -7.20
CA ALA A 93 -14.51 -3.89 -8.22
C ALA A 93 -15.33 -3.72 -9.50
N GLU A 94 -16.60 -3.33 -9.40
CA GLU A 94 -17.43 -2.95 -10.55
C GLU A 94 -16.90 -1.68 -11.24
N ARG A 95 -16.52 -0.67 -10.47
CA ARG A 95 -16.02 0.62 -10.99
C ARG A 95 -14.63 0.53 -11.61
N PHE A 96 -13.73 -0.25 -11.01
CA PHE A 96 -12.30 -0.25 -11.31
C PHE A 96 -11.75 -1.58 -11.81
N GLY A 97 -12.62 -2.57 -12.00
CA GLY A 97 -12.27 -3.96 -12.29
C GLY A 97 -11.87 -4.73 -11.03
N ALA A 98 -12.16 -6.03 -11.00
CA ALA A 98 -11.81 -6.94 -9.91
C ALA A 98 -10.36 -7.45 -10.05
N PRO A 99 -9.39 -6.93 -9.27
CA PRO A 99 -8.00 -7.36 -9.38
C PRO A 99 -7.81 -8.79 -8.85
N SER A 100 -6.94 -9.56 -9.50
CA SER A 100 -6.44 -10.84 -8.99
C SER A 100 -5.05 -10.64 -8.39
N TYR A 101 -4.85 -11.07 -7.15
CA TYR A 101 -3.58 -10.94 -6.42
C TYR A 101 -3.08 -12.31 -5.97
N ASN A 102 -1.78 -12.56 -6.09
CA ASN A 102 -1.14 -13.78 -5.62
C ASN A 102 0.29 -13.51 -5.14
N ARG A 103 0.81 -14.39 -4.27
CA ARG A 103 2.19 -14.35 -3.76
C ARG A 103 2.90 -15.67 -4.03
N LEU A 104 4.07 -15.60 -4.65
CA LEU A 104 4.91 -16.76 -4.95
C LEU A 104 6.22 -16.71 -4.16
N GLN A 105 6.79 -17.89 -3.93
CA GLN A 105 8.13 -18.04 -3.35
C GLN A 105 8.88 -19.15 -4.08
N ALA A 106 10.18 -18.94 -4.29
CA ALA A 106 11.09 -19.93 -4.85
C ALA A 106 12.43 -19.85 -4.12
N SER A 107 13.13 -20.98 -4.01
CA SER A 107 14.45 -21.04 -3.39
C SER A 107 15.47 -20.22 -4.17
N ALA A 108 16.35 -19.51 -3.45
CA ALA A 108 17.47 -18.75 -4.01
C ALA A 108 18.71 -18.93 -3.13
N THR A 109 19.89 -18.97 -3.75
CA THR A 109 21.16 -18.98 -3.00
C THR A 109 21.38 -17.66 -2.27
N SER A 110 22.23 -17.66 -1.25
CA SER A 110 22.61 -16.42 -0.55
C SER A 110 23.16 -15.35 -1.49
N ALA A 111 23.93 -15.77 -2.51
CA ALA A 111 24.45 -14.86 -3.54
C ALA A 111 23.33 -14.26 -4.40
N GLN A 112 22.35 -15.07 -4.83
CA GLN A 112 21.18 -14.58 -5.58
C GLN A 112 20.33 -13.61 -4.74
N LYS A 113 20.10 -13.92 -3.46
CA LYS A 113 19.37 -13.03 -2.54
C LYS A 113 20.08 -11.70 -2.33
N ALA A 114 21.41 -11.71 -2.22
CA ALA A 114 22.23 -10.50 -2.09
C ALA A 114 22.28 -9.67 -3.39
N ALA A 115 22.22 -10.32 -4.56
CA ALA A 115 22.13 -9.64 -5.84
C ALA A 115 20.76 -8.96 -6.03
N LEU A 116 19.67 -9.63 -5.65
CA LEU A 116 18.31 -9.10 -5.75
C LEU A 116 18.14 -7.76 -5.00
N SER A 117 18.78 -7.60 -3.84
CA SER A 117 18.68 -6.35 -3.07
C SER A 117 19.45 -5.17 -3.66
N LYS A 118 20.32 -5.44 -4.64
CA LYS A 118 21.23 -4.47 -5.25
C LYS A 118 20.87 -4.11 -6.69
N LEU A 119 19.76 -4.63 -7.23
CA LEU A 119 19.32 -4.31 -8.58
C LEU A 119 19.15 -2.79 -8.79
N SER A 120 19.32 -2.38 -10.04
CA SER A 120 18.94 -1.06 -10.56
C SER A 120 17.92 -1.20 -11.70
N PRO A 121 17.08 -0.17 -11.95
CA PRO A 121 16.01 -0.26 -12.96
C PRO A 121 16.48 -0.67 -14.35
N GLU A 122 17.64 -0.19 -14.77
CA GLU A 122 18.28 -0.45 -16.07
C GLU A 122 18.75 -1.91 -16.25
N MET A 123 18.89 -2.66 -15.16
CA MET A 123 19.19 -4.10 -15.23
C MET A 123 18.00 -4.93 -15.72
N VAL A 124 16.79 -4.36 -15.76
CA VAL A 124 15.58 -5.02 -16.26
C VAL A 124 15.33 -4.55 -17.69
N SER A 125 15.83 -5.34 -18.66
CA SER A 125 15.74 -5.01 -20.10
C SER A 125 14.38 -5.30 -20.75
N ALA A 126 13.47 -6.02 -20.07
CA ALA A 126 12.15 -6.31 -20.61
C ALA A 126 11.31 -5.04 -20.76
N ASP A 127 10.63 -4.88 -21.89
CA ASP A 127 9.78 -3.69 -22.16
C ASP A 127 8.28 -3.97 -22.05
N THR A 128 7.90 -5.24 -21.91
CA THR A 128 6.51 -5.68 -21.73
C THR A 128 6.37 -6.64 -20.57
N LEU A 129 5.25 -6.57 -19.86
CA LEU A 129 4.83 -7.51 -18.82
C LEU A 129 3.43 -8.02 -19.15
N ALA A 130 3.28 -9.33 -19.32
CA ALA A 130 2.00 -9.97 -19.69
C ALA A 130 1.33 -9.35 -20.93
N GLY A 131 2.12 -8.95 -21.93
CA GLY A 131 1.64 -8.34 -23.18
C GLY A 131 1.36 -6.84 -23.12
N ILE A 132 1.57 -6.19 -21.97
CA ILE A 132 1.35 -4.74 -21.78
C ILE A 132 2.70 -4.03 -21.60
N PRO A 133 2.91 -2.82 -22.16
CA PRO A 133 4.13 -2.05 -21.95
C PRO A 133 4.44 -1.79 -20.47
N ILE A 134 5.70 -1.95 -20.07
CA ILE A 134 6.16 -1.62 -18.72
C ILE A 134 6.20 -0.09 -18.57
N THR A 135 5.40 0.42 -17.64
CA THR A 135 5.29 1.87 -17.36
C THR A 135 6.31 2.38 -16.35
N ALA A 136 6.83 1.50 -15.49
CA ALA A 136 7.84 1.84 -14.49
C ALA A 136 8.71 0.63 -14.10
N ARG A 137 9.97 0.90 -13.80
CA ARG A 137 10.94 -0.06 -13.23
C ARG A 137 11.49 0.58 -11.96
N LEU A 138 11.16 0.01 -10.81
CA LEU A 138 11.42 0.65 -9.51
C LEU A 138 12.31 -0.23 -8.63
N THR A 139 13.35 0.38 -8.06
CA THR A 139 14.19 -0.23 -7.00
C THR A 139 14.18 0.60 -5.71
N ALA A 140 13.51 1.75 -5.74
CA ALA A 140 13.19 2.60 -4.61
C ALA A 140 11.70 3.01 -4.66
N ALA A 141 11.11 3.27 -3.51
CA ALA A 141 9.70 3.63 -3.40
C ALA A 141 9.46 5.07 -3.89
N PRO A 142 8.44 5.33 -4.73
CA PRO A 142 8.19 6.65 -5.30
C PRO A 142 7.87 7.74 -4.26
N GLY A 143 7.25 7.38 -3.13
CA GLY A 143 6.79 8.34 -2.13
C GLY A 143 7.87 8.88 -1.19
N ASN A 144 8.96 8.12 -0.97
CA ASN A 144 10.01 8.51 -0.01
C ASN A 144 11.45 8.20 -0.46
N GLY A 145 11.64 7.66 -1.67
CA GLY A 145 12.96 7.36 -2.25
C GLY A 145 13.75 6.25 -1.55
N ARG A 146 13.15 5.50 -0.61
CA ARG A 146 13.83 4.42 0.13
C ARG A 146 13.86 3.14 -0.70
N ARG A 147 14.97 2.38 -0.61
CA ARG A 147 15.11 1.09 -1.32
C ARG A 147 14.00 0.12 -0.94
N LEU A 148 13.49 -0.61 -1.94
CA LEU A 148 12.42 -1.60 -1.79
C LEU A 148 12.92 -2.87 -1.09
N ALA A 149 14.10 -3.32 -1.49
CA ALA A 149 14.78 -4.44 -0.89
C ALA A 149 15.68 -3.95 0.25
N ALA A 150 15.12 -3.88 1.47
CA ALA A 150 15.94 -3.70 2.66
C ALA A 150 16.67 -5.01 2.99
N SER A 151 17.97 -4.95 3.23
CA SER A 151 18.65 -5.99 4.01
C SER A 151 17.98 -6.02 5.39
N ARG A 152 17.27 -7.10 5.71
CA ARG A 152 16.93 -7.39 7.10
C ARG A 152 18.21 -7.61 7.90
#